data_AF-A0A3D9GIC1-F1
#
_entry.id   AF-A0A3D9GIC1-F1
#
_cell.length_a   1.000
_cell.length_b   1.000
_cell.length_c   1.000
_cell.angle_alpha   90.00
_cell.angle_beta   90.00
_cell.angle_gamma   90.00
#
_symmetry.space_group_name_H-M   'P 1'
#
loop_
_entity.id
_entity.type
_entity.pdbx_description
1 polymer ?
#
loop_
_entity_poly.entity_id
_entity_poly.type
_entity_poly.pdbx_seq_one_letter_code
_entity_poly.pdbx_strand_id
1 'polypeptide(L)' 'MSLAVLERRSELLKKRIQQLIIKDNQYGISRQQNMFLQHMIKELHQTSYELNTERG' A
#
# COMPACT_ATOMS: atom_id res chain seq x y z
N MET A 1 5.27 5.34 -16.02
CA MET A 1 4.65 3.98 -15.90
C MET A 1 3.28 4.05 -16.56
N SER A 2 2.72 2.98 -17.13
CA SER A 2 1.35 3.09 -17.67
C SER A 2 0.32 3.19 -16.55
N LEU A 3 -0.78 3.91 -16.78
CA LEU A 3 -1.88 4.08 -15.82
C LEU A 3 -2.35 2.74 -15.23
N ALA A 4 -2.50 1.72 -16.07
CA ALA A 4 -2.89 0.37 -15.67
C ALA A 4 -1.91 -0.28 -14.69
N VAL A 5 -0.59 -0.02 -14.81
CA VAL A 5 0.42 -0.53 -13.88
C VAL A 5 0.31 0.16 -12.52
N LEU A 6 0.07 1.47 -12.52
CA LEU A 6 -0.10 2.24 -11.28
C LEU A 6 -1.39 1.85 -10.54
N GLU A 7 -2.49 1.64 -11.27
CA GLU A 7 -3.74 1.15 -10.70
C GLU A 7 -3.57 -0.24 -10.08
N ARG A 8 -2.93 -1.16 -10.83
CA ARG A 8 -2.65 -2.50 -10.33
C ARG A 8 -1.76 -2.49 -9.09
N ARG A 9 -0.72 -1.65 -9.07
CA ARG A 9 0.16 -1.48 -7.91
C ARG A 9 -0.63 -0.98 -6.70
N SER A 10 -1.50 0.02 -6.89
CA SER A 10 -2.36 0.58 -5.85
C SER A 10 -3.28 -0.49 -5.23
N GLU A 11 -3.94 -1.31 -6.05
CA GLU A 11 -4.79 -2.41 -5.57
C GLU A 11 -4.01 -3.42 -4.73
N LEU A 12 -2.84 -3.85 -5.21
CA LEU A 12 -2.00 -4.83 -4.51
C LEU A 12 -1.51 -4.30 -3.17
N LEU A 13 -1.10 -3.03 -3.12
CA LEU A 13 -0.68 -2.38 -1.88
C LEU A 13 -1.84 -2.30 -0.88
N LYS A 14 -3.03 -1.85 -1.31
CA LYS A 14 -4.23 -1.80 -0.46
C LYS A 14 -4.57 -3.17 0.12
N LYS A 15 -4.55 -4.22 -0.71
CA LYS A 15 -4.85 -5.60 -0.26
C LYS A 15 -3.85 -6.07 0.81
N ARG A 16 -2.55 -5.84 0.61
CA ARG A 16 -1.50 -6.24 1.56
C ARG A 16 -1.56 -5.44 2.87
N ILE A 17 -1.79 -4.14 2.79
CA ILE A 17 -2.01 -3.26 3.95
C ILE A 17 -3.20 -3.76 4.77
N GLN A 18 -4.33 -4.03 4.11
CA GLN A 18 -5.53 -4.53 4.77
C GLN A 18 -5.27 -5.86 5.50
N GLN A 19 -4.56 -6.80 4.87
CA GLN A 19 -4.21 -8.07 5.51
C GLN A 19 -3.35 -7.90 6.76
N LEU A 20 -2.37 -6.99 6.73
CA LEU A 20 -1.54 -6.71 7.91
C LEU A 20 -2.31 -6.00 9.02
N ILE A 21 -3.21 -5.06 8.68
CA ILE A 21 -4.07 -4.41 9.68
C ILE A 21 -4.99 -5.43 10.34
N ILE A 22 -5.63 -6.32 9.57
CA ILE A 22 -6.46 -7.39 10.14
C ILE A 22 -5.63 -8.26 11.09
N LYS A 23 -4.40 -8.63 10.68
CA LYS A 23 -3.51 -9.42 11.51
C LYS A 23 -3.11 -8.69 12.79
N ASP A 24 -2.78 -7.40 12.70
CA ASP A 24 -2.40 -6.57 13.85
C ASP A 24 -3.55 -6.45 14.85
N ASN A 25 -4.76 -6.22 14.35
CA ASN A 25 -5.96 -6.13 15.18
C ASN A 25 -6.32 -7.46 15.86
N GLN A 26 -5.98 -8.61 15.26
CA GLN A 26 -6.32 -9.92 15.82
C GLN A 26 -5.27 -10.48 16.78
N TYR A 27 -3.98 -10.34 16.42
CA TYR A 27 -2.88 -11.03 17.11
C TYR A 27 -1.70 -10.11 17.41
N GLY A 28 -1.74 -8.85 16.96
CA GLY A 28 -0.57 -7.99 16.85
C GLY A 28 0.32 -8.38 15.66
N ILE A 29 1.14 -7.43 15.21
CA ILE A 29 2.23 -7.69 14.26
C ILE A 29 3.60 -7.44 14.87
N SER A 30 4.62 -8.12 14.32
CA SER A 30 6.00 -7.88 14.74
C SER A 30 6.47 -6.48 14.36
N ARG A 31 7.52 -5.99 15.03
CA ARG A 31 8.16 -4.70 14.67
C ARG A 31 8.55 -4.64 13.20
N GLN A 32 9.05 -5.74 12.63
CA GLN A 32 9.40 -5.83 11.22
C GLN A 32 8.18 -5.71 10.30
N GLN A 33 7.08 -6.38 10.65
CA GLN A 33 5.82 -6.28 9.93
C GLN A 33 5.23 -4.86 10.01
N ASN A 34 5.34 -4.20 11.17
CA ASN A 34 4.94 -2.81 11.30
C ASN A 34 5.81 -1.87 10.44
N MET A 35 7.13 -2.04 10.44
CA MET A 35 8.00 -1.27 9.53
C MET A 35 7.63 -1.49 8.07
N PHE A 36 7.31 -2.72 7.67
CA PHE A 36 6.87 -3.04 6.32
C PHE A 36 5.49 -2.42 6.00
N LEU A 37 4.55 -2.44 6.95
CA LEU A 37 3.25 -1.77 6.83
C LEU A 37 3.41 -0.27 6.57
N GLN A 38 4.24 0.41 7.38
CA GLN A 38 4.54 1.83 7.21
C GLN A 38 5.19 2.13 5.85
N HIS A 39 6.06 1.24 5.36
CA HIS A 39 6.65 1.38 4.04
C HIS A 39 5.59 1.26 2.93
N MET A 40 4.72 0.25 3.00
CA MET A 40 3.64 0.07 2.00
C MET A 40 2.65 1.24 2.00
N ILE A 41 2.35 1.84 3.15
CA ILE A 41 1.51 3.04 3.23
C ILE A 41 2.17 4.20 2.48
N LYS A 42 3.48 4.43 2.68
CA LYS A 42 4.24 5.45 1.94
C LYS A 42 4.23 5.18 0.43
N GLU A 43 4.46 3.93 0.02
CA GLU A 43 4.40 3.55 -1.40
C GLU A 43 3.00 3.75 -1.99
N LEU A 44 1.93 3.51 -1.22
CA LEU A 44 0.56 3.73 -1.66
C LEU A 44 0.29 5.22 -1.89
N HIS A 45 0.77 6.09 -1.00
CA HIS A 45 0.68 7.55 -1.19
C HIS A 45 1.44 8.00 -2.43
N GLN A 46 2.66 7.51 -2.64
CA GLN A 46 3.45 7.81 -3.83
C GLN A 46 2.76 7.35 -5.11
N THR A 47 2.24 6.10 -5.12
CA THR A 47 1.50 5.55 -6.27
C THR A 47 0.23 6.36 -6.55
N SER A 48 -0.45 6.83 -5.51
CA SER A 48 -1.65 7.67 -5.67
C SER A 48 -1.32 9.06 -6.22
N TYR A 49 -0.19 9.63 -5.82
CA TYR A 49 0.31 10.89 -6.39
C TYR A 49 0.66 10.74 -7.87
N GLU A 50 1.35 9.67 -8.24
CA GLU A 50 1.68 9.35 -9.64
C GLU A 50 0.40 9.13 -10.46
N LEU A 51 -0.58 8.39 -9.93
CA LEU A 51 -1.89 8.22 -10.59
C LEU A 51 -2.60 9.53 -10.84
N ASN A 52 -2.62 10.43 -9.85
CA ASN A 52 -3.29 11.72 -10.00
C ASN A 52 -2.55 12.62 -10.98
N THR A 53 -1.21 12.57 -11.01
CA THR A 53 -0.39 13.29 -11.98
C THR A 53 -0.61 12.79 -13.41
N GLU A 54 -0.71 11.46 -13.62
CA GLU A 54 -0.94 10.87 -14.94
C GLU A 54 -2.39 11.01 -15.44
N ARG A 55 -3.33 11.35 -14.54
CA ARG A 55 -4.75 11.58 -14.87
C ARG A 55 -5.10 13.05 -15.14
N GLY A 56 -4.23 13.98 -14.73
CA GLY A 56 -4.38 15.42 -14.94
C GLY A 56 -3.66 15.89 -16.19
#